data_AF-A0A6M8VZX4-F1
#
_entry.id   AF-A0A6M8VZX4-F1
#
_cell.length_a   1.000
_cell.length_b   1.000
_cell.length_c   1.000
_cell.angle_alpha   90.00
_cell.angle_beta   90.00
_cell.angle_gamma   90.00
#
_symmetry.space_group_name_H-M   'P 1'
#
loop_
_entity.id
_entity.type
_entity.pdbx_description
1 polymer ?
#
loop_
_entity_poly.entity_id
_entity_poly.type
_entity_poly.pdbx_seq_one_letter_code
_entity_poly.pdbx_strand_id
1 'polypeptide(L)'
;MNVVFTHHDPLRAQEVRDRLLERGILAAVVDRSNVWFGAARSYDVMLCYGVQYDEARAVLAQTDDSPGHAAKSGGSTDQDADHEDGGWQPDLTQLGSDKAPLCPACGVRLPLDAGLGSCPACRSAVDVVDLIVQRHGPEALDGCYPREESSVESAMIERMMLLCPTCRYSLDGMPRVGTCPECGEGFDKVAIVRDFLGG
;
A
#
# COMPACT_ATOMS: atom_id res chain seq x y z
N MET A 1 -22.30 6.83 9.41
CA MET A 1 -20.88 6.73 9.79
C MET A 1 -20.79 6.93 11.29
N ASN A 2 -20.19 5.98 12.01
CA ASN A 2 -20.07 6.01 13.46
C ASN A 2 -18.59 6.20 13.81
N VAL A 3 -18.29 7.19 14.65
CA VAL A 3 -16.94 7.38 15.20
C VAL A 3 -16.70 6.28 16.22
N VAL A 4 -15.63 5.51 16.03
CA VAL A 4 -15.23 4.42 16.94
C VAL A 4 -14.00 4.76 17.76
N PHE A 5 -13.20 5.73 17.30
CA PHE A 5 -11.97 6.14 17.97
C PHE A 5 -11.67 7.61 17.63
N THR A 6 -11.13 8.37 18.59
CA THR A 6 -10.70 9.77 18.40
C THR A 6 -9.34 9.95 19.05
N HIS A 7 -8.39 10.56 18.33
CA HIS A 7 -7.04 10.79 18.85
C HIS A 7 -6.41 12.08 18.29
N HIS A 8 -5.48 12.69 19.03
CA HIS A 8 -4.83 13.94 18.60
C HIS A 8 -3.61 13.74 17.69
N ASP A 9 -3.04 12.54 17.72
CA ASP A 9 -1.95 12.12 16.83
C ASP A 9 -2.52 11.44 15.57
N PRO A 10 -2.23 11.94 14.36
CA PRO A 10 -2.68 11.32 13.12
C PRO A 10 -2.12 9.91 12.94
N LEU A 11 -0.89 9.63 13.40
CA LEU A 11 -0.28 8.31 13.23
C LEU A 11 -1.06 7.25 13.99
N ARG A 12 -1.50 7.55 15.23
CA ARG A 12 -2.37 6.65 15.99
C ARG A 12 -3.72 6.42 15.33
N ALA A 13 -4.33 7.44 14.72
CA ALA A 13 -5.59 7.26 14.00
C ALA A 13 -5.41 6.36 12.75
N GLN A 14 -4.30 6.52 12.03
CA GLN A 14 -3.94 5.66 10.88
C GLN A 14 -3.69 4.21 11.32
N GLU A 15 -2.90 3.98 12.37
CA GLU A 15 -2.66 2.64 12.89
C GLU A 15 -3.95 1.93 13.35
N VAL A 16 -4.91 2.68 13.91
CA VAL A 16 -6.21 2.14 14.29
C VAL A 16 -7.04 1.79 13.07
N ARG A 17 -7.05 2.64 12.03
CA ARG A 17 -7.68 2.33 10.74
C ARG A 17 -7.11 1.06 10.13
N ASP A 18 -5.80 0.95 10.03
CA ASP A 18 -5.13 -0.18 9.38
C ASP A 18 -5.44 -1.50 10.08
N ARG A 19 -5.47 -1.49 11.42
CA ARG A 19 -5.89 -2.66 12.21
C ARG A 19 -7.34 -3.07 11.97
N LEU A 20 -8.25 -2.11 11.81
CA LEU A 20 -9.65 -2.41 11.46
C LEU A 20 -9.72 -3.01 10.05
N LEU A 21 -8.96 -2.46 9.10
CA LEU A 21 -8.88 -2.98 7.73
C LEU A 21 -8.30 -4.40 7.67
N GLU A 22 -7.27 -4.72 8.45
CA GLU A 22 -6.71 -6.08 8.59
C GLU A 22 -7.74 -7.11 9.06
N ARG A 23 -8.75 -6.66 9.82
CA ARG A 23 -9.88 -7.48 10.27
C ARG A 23 -11.07 -7.47 9.30
N GLY A 24 -10.94 -6.84 8.13
CA GLY A 24 -12.01 -6.74 7.13
C GLY A 24 -13.07 -5.68 7.44
N ILE A 25 -12.80 -4.79 8.41
CA ILE A 25 -13.70 -3.70 8.83
C ILE A 25 -13.29 -2.42 8.10
N LEU A 26 -14.18 -1.91 7.25
CA LEU A 26 -13.89 -0.72 6.45
C LEU A 26 -14.02 0.55 7.32
N ALA A 27 -12.89 1.23 7.52
CA ALA A 27 -12.79 2.44 8.33
C ALA A 27 -12.03 3.56 7.58
N ALA A 28 -12.39 4.81 7.87
CA ALA A 28 -11.75 6.00 7.34
C ALA A 28 -11.28 6.91 8.48
N VAL A 29 -10.21 7.67 8.26
CA VAL A 29 -9.70 8.67 9.21
C VAL A 29 -10.14 10.05 8.72
N VAL A 30 -10.78 10.82 9.59
CA VAL A 30 -11.25 12.18 9.30
C VAL A 30 -10.54 13.17 10.21
N ASP A 31 -9.89 14.18 9.64
CA ASP A 31 -9.34 15.32 10.39
C ASP A 31 -10.50 16.24 10.82
N ARG A 32 -10.75 16.29 12.12
CA ARG A 32 -11.67 17.23 12.74
C ARG A 32 -10.84 18.39 13.32
N SER A 33 -10.49 19.34 12.46
CA SER A 33 -9.84 20.58 12.85
C SER A 33 -10.90 21.68 13.04
N ASN A 34 -11.14 22.09 14.28
CA ASN A 34 -11.98 23.26 14.56
C ASN A 34 -11.17 24.53 14.30
N VAL A 35 -11.25 25.05 13.07
CA VAL A 35 -10.43 26.19 12.57
C VAL A 35 -10.69 27.52 13.28
N TRP A 36 -11.70 27.59 14.15
CA TRP A 36 -12.18 28.87 14.70
C TRP A 36 -11.68 29.22 16.11
N PHE A 37 -11.14 28.28 16.89
CA PHE A 37 -10.78 28.56 18.29
C PHE A 37 -9.54 27.80 18.78
N GLY A 38 -8.43 27.83 18.03
CA GLY A 38 -7.12 27.37 18.53
C GLY A 38 -7.11 25.98 19.19
N ALA A 39 -8.08 25.13 18.87
CA ALA A 39 -8.31 23.88 19.56
C ALA A 39 -7.48 22.77 18.89
N ALA A 40 -7.05 21.81 19.72
CA ALA A 40 -6.26 20.66 19.32
C ALA A 40 -6.87 19.96 18.10
N ARG A 41 -6.04 19.69 17.08
CA ARG A 41 -6.42 18.80 15.99
C ARG A 41 -6.80 17.44 16.57
N SER A 42 -7.95 16.92 16.17
CA SER A 42 -8.39 15.57 16.53
C SER A 42 -8.71 14.83 15.25
N TYR A 43 -8.28 13.58 15.18
CA TYR A 43 -8.51 12.67 14.07
C TYR A 43 -9.49 11.62 14.55
N ASP A 44 -10.62 11.50 13.87
CA ASP A 44 -11.65 10.52 14.14
C ASP A 44 -11.49 9.33 13.20
N VAL A 45 -11.54 8.11 13.74
CA VAL A 45 -11.68 6.89 12.95
C VAL A 45 -13.16 6.55 12.88
N MET A 46 -13.70 6.53 11.66
CA MET A 46 -15.11 6.35 11.38
C MET A 46 -15.32 5.06 10.60
N LEU A 47 -16.33 4.29 11.00
CA LEU A 47 -16.76 3.12 10.23
C LEU A 47 -17.60 3.54 9.04
N CYS A 48 -17.33 2.92 7.89
CA CYS A 48 -18.16 3.04 6.69
C CYS A 48 -19.55 2.44 6.94
N TYR A 49 -19.61 1.29 7.60
CA TYR A 49 -20.86 0.60 7.90
C TYR A 49 -21.11 0.49 9.40
N GLY A 50 -22.24 1.05 9.86
CA GLY A 50 -22.62 1.03 11.27
C GLY A 50 -22.91 -0.37 11.83
N VAL A 51 -23.14 -1.36 10.96
CA VAL A 51 -23.37 -2.75 11.35
C VAL A 51 -22.13 -3.42 11.96
N GLN A 52 -20.92 -2.89 11.68
CA GLN A 52 -19.65 -3.41 12.20
C GLN A 52 -19.22 -2.74 13.52
N TYR A 53 -20.11 -1.94 14.14
CA TYR A 53 -19.73 -1.12 15.30
C TYR A 53 -19.32 -1.95 16.52
N ASP A 54 -20.07 -2.99 16.86
CA ASP A 54 -19.75 -3.85 18.01
C ASP A 54 -18.46 -4.66 17.78
N GLU A 55 -18.25 -5.14 16.55
CA GLU A 55 -17.02 -5.86 16.18
C GLU A 55 -15.79 -4.94 16.21
N ALA A 56 -15.92 -3.73 15.66
CA ALA A 56 -14.86 -2.73 15.72
C ALA A 56 -14.53 -2.37 17.18
N ARG A 57 -15.53 -2.17 18.03
CA ARG A 57 -15.30 -1.93 19.47
C ARG A 57 -14.62 -3.11 20.14
N ALA A 58 -14.97 -4.35 19.79
CA ALA A 58 -14.35 -5.54 20.36
C ALA A 58 -12.88 -5.65 19.96
N VAL A 59 -12.52 -5.27 18.72
CA VAL A 59 -11.12 -5.21 18.25
C VAL A 59 -10.35 -4.13 19.02
N LEU A 60 -10.93 -2.94 19.20
CA LEU A 60 -10.28 -1.83 19.91
C LEU A 60 -10.10 -2.12 21.41
N ALA A 61 -11.11 -2.73 22.06
CA ALA A 61 -11.08 -3.04 23.49
C ALA A 61 -10.00 -4.08 23.87
N GLN A 62 -9.58 -4.94 22.94
CA GLN A 62 -8.47 -5.89 23.16
C GLN A 62 -7.09 -5.21 23.24
N THR A 63 -7.01 -3.90 23.01
CA THR A 63 -5.76 -3.13 22.90
C THR A 63 -5.59 -2.00 23.92
N ASP A 64 -6.58 -1.75 24.79
CA ASP A 64 -6.49 -0.71 25.84
C ASP A 64 -5.56 -1.08 27.02
N ASP A 65 -4.83 -2.20 26.96
CA ASP A 65 -3.97 -2.69 28.05
C ASP A 65 -2.45 -2.51 27.80
N SER A 66 -2.02 -1.40 27.17
CA SER A 66 -0.66 -0.84 27.38
C SER A 66 -0.42 0.52 26.70
N PRO A 67 0.00 1.56 27.44
CA PRO A 67 0.72 2.68 26.87
C PRO A 67 2.20 2.31 26.76
N GLY A 68 2.73 2.14 25.54
CA GLY A 68 4.18 2.16 25.32
C GLY A 68 4.70 1.22 24.24
N HIS A 69 5.46 1.82 23.30
CA HIS A 69 6.37 1.21 22.33
C HIS A 69 5.69 0.43 21.17
N ALA A 70 5.96 0.71 19.90
CA ALA A 70 7.28 0.87 19.33
C ALA A 70 7.34 1.97 18.27
N ALA A 71 8.19 2.97 18.54
CA ALA A 71 9.01 3.54 17.50
C ALA A 71 9.82 2.40 16.86
N LYS A 72 9.72 2.21 15.54
CA LYS A 72 10.75 1.49 14.80
C LYS A 72 11.92 2.45 14.56
N SER A 73 12.76 2.62 15.57
CA SER A 73 14.14 3.07 15.44
C SER A 73 15.04 1.82 15.32
N GLY A 74 15.97 1.83 14.35
CA GLY A 74 16.62 0.66 13.78
C GLY A 74 17.64 -0.12 14.63
N GLY A 75 18.21 -1.17 14.02
CA GLY A 75 19.53 -1.73 14.38
C GLY A 75 19.63 -3.25 14.54
N SER A 76 20.26 -3.91 13.55
CA SER A 76 21.16 -5.10 13.59
C SER A 76 21.02 -6.17 14.68
N THR A 77 20.98 -7.45 14.27
CA THR A 77 21.96 -8.51 14.66
C THR A 77 21.77 -9.73 13.75
N ASP A 78 22.89 -10.16 13.15
CA ASP A 78 23.04 -11.30 12.26
C ASP A 78 22.70 -12.65 12.90
N GLN A 79 22.04 -13.53 12.13
CA GLN A 79 22.40 -14.95 11.93
C GLN A 79 21.46 -15.65 10.94
N ASP A 80 21.91 -15.65 9.68
CA ASP A 80 21.99 -16.79 8.76
C ASP A 80 20.87 -17.84 8.74
N ALA A 81 19.95 -17.67 7.78
CA ALA A 81 19.44 -18.74 6.93
C ALA A 81 18.76 -18.10 5.71
N ASP A 82 19.44 -18.17 4.56
CA ASP A 82 18.88 -18.06 3.21
C ASP A 82 17.94 -16.87 2.95
N HIS A 83 18.45 -15.65 3.17
CA HIS A 83 17.91 -14.48 2.46
C HIS A 83 18.18 -14.69 0.97
N GLU A 84 17.22 -15.26 0.24
CA GLU A 84 17.02 -14.88 -1.15
C GLU A 84 16.72 -13.37 -1.13
N ASP A 85 17.79 -12.58 -1.22
CA ASP A 85 17.77 -11.14 -1.48
C ASP A 85 17.17 -10.94 -2.88
N GLY A 86 15.87 -11.19 -2.99
CA GLY A 86 15.03 -10.81 -4.10
C GLY A 86 14.79 -9.31 -4.04
N GLY A 87 15.87 -8.53 -4.03
CA GLY A 87 15.80 -7.10 -4.27
C GLY A 87 15.05 -6.90 -5.58
N TRP A 88 13.90 -6.24 -5.51
CA TRP A 88 13.02 -6.01 -6.65
C TRP A 88 13.79 -5.23 -7.73
N GLN A 89 14.35 -5.94 -8.70
CA GLN A 89 15.07 -5.33 -9.80
C GLN A 89 14.04 -4.73 -10.78
N PRO A 90 14.17 -3.46 -11.18
CA PRO A 90 13.28 -2.86 -12.17
C PRO A 90 13.42 -3.60 -13.50
N ASP A 91 12.29 -3.85 -14.18
CA ASP A 91 12.30 -4.48 -15.50
C ASP A 91 12.73 -3.48 -16.56
N LEU A 92 14.04 -3.40 -16.80
CA LEU A 92 14.62 -2.46 -17.74
C LEU A 92 14.30 -2.77 -19.21
N THR A 93 13.66 -3.90 -19.51
CA THR A 93 13.20 -4.21 -20.88
C THR A 93 12.09 -3.25 -21.35
N GLN A 94 11.44 -2.57 -20.41
CA GLN A 94 10.41 -1.56 -20.66
C GLN A 94 11.00 -0.20 -21.05
N LEU A 95 12.31 0.01 -20.85
CA LEU A 95 13.01 1.19 -21.33
C LEU A 95 13.32 1.05 -22.82
N GLY A 96 13.10 2.14 -23.56
CA GLY A 96 13.56 2.24 -24.93
C GLY A 96 15.10 2.16 -25.01
N SER A 97 15.60 1.56 -26.09
CA SER A 97 17.05 1.45 -26.37
C SER A 97 17.81 2.79 -26.42
N ASP A 98 17.10 3.92 -26.47
CA ASP A 98 17.60 5.28 -26.36
C ASP A 98 18.13 5.62 -24.95
N LYS A 99 17.72 4.87 -23.92
CA LYS A 99 18.13 5.05 -22.52
C LYS A 99 19.26 4.11 -22.08
N ALA A 100 19.78 3.29 -23.00
CA ALA A 100 20.90 2.39 -22.72
C ALA A 100 22.18 3.18 -22.37
N PRO A 101 22.73 3.04 -21.15
CA PRO A 101 23.91 3.78 -20.74
C PRO A 101 25.17 3.26 -21.46
N LEU A 102 26.16 4.13 -21.58
CA LEU A 102 27.50 3.75 -22.02
C LEU A 102 28.32 3.31 -20.81
N CYS A 103 29.14 2.28 -20.99
CA CYS A 103 30.09 1.86 -19.97
C CYS A 103 31.10 2.99 -19.70
N PRO A 104 31.29 3.42 -18.45
CA PRO A 104 32.22 4.50 -18.11
C PRO A 104 33.69 4.15 -18.40
N ALA A 105 34.03 2.85 -18.41
CA ALA A 105 35.41 2.38 -18.60
C ALA A 105 35.81 2.17 -20.07
N CYS A 106 34.88 1.73 -20.93
CA CYS A 106 35.21 1.39 -22.33
C CYS A 106 34.30 2.05 -23.37
N GLY A 107 33.25 2.77 -22.96
CA GLY A 107 32.35 3.47 -23.86
C GLY A 107 31.39 2.58 -24.66
N VAL A 108 31.38 1.26 -24.45
CA VAL A 108 30.40 0.36 -25.09
C VAL A 108 29.00 0.61 -24.55
N ARG A 109 27.95 0.51 -25.38
CA ARG A 109 26.56 0.51 -24.90
C ARG A 109 26.31 -0.76 -24.07
N LEU A 110 25.84 -0.58 -22.84
CA LEU A 110 25.47 -1.69 -21.97
C LEU A 110 24.05 -2.17 -22.31
N PRO A 111 23.79 -3.48 -22.21
CA PRO A 111 22.42 -3.99 -22.31
C PRO A 111 21.56 -3.47 -21.15
N LEU A 112 20.28 -3.26 -21.42
CA LEU A 112 19.27 -2.83 -20.44
C LEU A 112 18.86 -4.03 -19.57
N ASP A 113 19.78 -4.48 -18.73
CA ASP A 113 19.61 -5.61 -17.82
C ASP A 113 19.98 -5.17 -16.40
N ALA A 114 19.00 -5.21 -15.49
CA ALA A 114 19.17 -4.80 -14.10
C ALA A 114 20.08 -5.75 -13.31
N GLY A 115 20.22 -7.00 -13.77
CA GLY A 115 21.13 -7.99 -13.17
C GLY A 115 22.58 -7.84 -13.64
N LEU A 116 22.87 -6.93 -14.58
CA LEU A 116 24.20 -6.79 -15.16
C LEU A 116 25.15 -6.01 -14.23
N GLY A 117 25.83 -6.73 -13.34
CA GLY A 117 26.85 -6.16 -12.45
C GLY A 117 28.22 -5.89 -13.09
N SER A 118 28.44 -6.24 -14.36
CA SER A 118 29.74 -6.07 -15.04
C SER A 118 29.61 -5.92 -16.54
N CYS A 119 30.44 -5.04 -17.13
CA CYS A 119 30.45 -4.79 -18.57
C CYS A 119 30.94 -6.04 -19.34
N PRO A 120 30.23 -6.53 -20.36
CA PRO A 120 30.63 -7.72 -21.11
C PRO A 120 31.91 -7.52 -21.94
N ALA A 121 32.26 -6.26 -22.27
CA ALA A 121 33.43 -5.95 -23.10
C ALA A 121 34.72 -5.75 -22.28
N CYS A 122 34.67 -4.95 -21.21
CA CYS A 122 35.86 -4.60 -20.43
C CYS A 122 35.87 -5.21 -19.02
N ARG A 123 34.81 -5.90 -18.61
CA ARG A 123 34.62 -6.49 -17.28
C ARG A 123 34.72 -5.52 -16.11
N SER A 124 34.63 -4.21 -16.37
CA SER A 124 34.46 -3.23 -15.30
C SER A 124 33.15 -3.50 -14.60
N ALA A 125 33.16 -3.44 -13.26
CA ALA A 125 31.93 -3.41 -12.48
C ALA A 125 31.09 -2.21 -12.96
N VAL A 126 29.82 -2.47 -13.26
CA VAL A 126 28.85 -1.45 -13.69
C VAL A 126 27.52 -1.78 -13.03
N ASP A 127 26.79 -0.75 -12.65
CA ASP A 127 25.39 -0.86 -12.25
C ASP A 127 24.57 -0.12 -13.31
N VAL A 128 23.85 -0.87 -14.13
CA VAL A 128 23.08 -0.31 -15.24
C VAL A 128 21.94 0.56 -14.71
N VAL A 129 21.32 0.18 -13.60
CA VAL A 129 20.22 0.92 -12.96
C VAL A 129 20.74 2.27 -12.48
N ASP A 130 21.84 2.26 -11.71
CA ASP A 130 22.46 3.49 -11.19
C ASP A 130 22.95 4.41 -12.33
N LEU A 131 23.53 3.85 -13.40
CA LEU A 131 23.94 4.64 -14.57
C LEU A 131 22.78 5.30 -15.31
N ILE A 132 21.60 4.65 -15.36
CA ILE A 132 20.39 5.23 -15.94
C ILE A 132 19.87 6.35 -15.04
N VAL A 133 19.81 6.12 -13.72
CA VAL A 133 19.37 7.11 -12.72
C VAL A 133 20.27 8.34 -12.72
N GLN A 134 21.60 8.17 -12.74
CA GLN A 134 22.55 9.29 -12.79
C GLN A 134 22.38 10.15 -14.04
N ARG A 135 22.00 9.56 -15.18
CA ARG A 135 21.91 10.26 -16.47
C ARG A 135 20.53 10.85 -16.76
N HIS A 136 19.47 10.15 -16.37
CA HIS A 136 18.09 10.47 -16.74
C HIS A 136 17.18 10.77 -15.53
N GLY A 137 17.70 10.62 -14.31
CA GLY A 137 16.95 10.74 -13.07
C GLY A 137 16.20 9.46 -12.69
N PRO A 138 15.74 9.34 -11.43
CA PRO A 138 14.98 8.18 -10.97
C PRO A 138 13.64 8.02 -11.70
N GLU A 139 13.06 9.12 -12.18
CA GLU A 139 11.80 9.13 -12.96
C GLU A 139 11.90 8.33 -14.27
N ALA A 140 13.11 8.08 -14.78
CA ALA A 140 13.29 7.22 -15.94
C ALA A 140 12.86 5.78 -15.67
N LEU A 141 12.88 5.34 -14.41
CA LEU A 141 12.54 3.98 -13.99
C LEU A 141 11.09 3.82 -13.52
N ASP A 142 10.30 4.90 -13.46
CA ASP A 142 8.93 4.88 -12.92
C ASP A 142 8.03 3.84 -13.60
N GLY A 143 8.19 3.66 -14.92
CA GLY A 143 7.47 2.62 -15.68
C GLY A 143 8.04 1.21 -15.53
N CYS A 144 9.26 1.04 -15.02
CA CYS A 144 9.95 -0.26 -14.91
C CYS A 144 9.66 -0.97 -13.59
N TYR A 145 9.05 -0.27 -12.64
CA TYR A 145 8.44 -0.89 -11.48
C TYR A 145 7.02 -1.29 -11.86
N PRO A 146 6.63 -2.56 -11.77
CA PRO A 146 5.23 -2.91 -11.88
C PRO A 146 4.49 -2.10 -10.81
N ARG A 147 3.57 -1.25 -11.26
CA ARG A 147 2.68 -0.53 -10.37
C ARG A 147 1.87 -1.60 -9.66
N GLU A 148 2.24 -1.90 -8.43
CA GLU A 148 1.51 -2.88 -7.63
C GLU A 148 0.08 -2.36 -7.42
N GLU A 149 -0.84 -2.72 -8.31
CA GLU A 149 -2.15 -3.17 -7.84
C GLU A 149 -1.86 -4.52 -7.17
N SER A 150 -1.35 -4.45 -5.95
CA SER A 150 -0.69 -5.58 -5.30
C SER A 150 -1.68 -6.74 -5.19
N SER A 151 -1.22 -7.96 -5.46
CA SER A 151 -2.00 -9.18 -5.19
C SER A 151 -2.48 -9.23 -3.73
N VAL A 152 -1.78 -8.51 -2.84
CA VAL A 152 -2.09 -8.30 -1.42
C VAL A 152 -3.38 -7.48 -1.24
N GLU A 153 -3.58 -6.39 -1.99
CA GLU A 153 -4.84 -5.61 -1.98
C GLU A 153 -6.03 -6.45 -2.42
N SER A 154 -5.86 -7.30 -3.44
CA SER A 154 -6.96 -8.13 -3.96
C SER A 154 -7.45 -9.13 -2.92
N ALA A 155 -6.55 -9.86 -2.26
CA ALA A 155 -6.92 -10.84 -1.22
C ALA A 155 -7.51 -10.19 0.03
N MET A 156 -7.07 -8.96 0.35
CA MET A 156 -7.62 -8.18 1.45
C MET A 156 -9.05 -7.71 1.13
N ILE A 157 -9.27 -7.16 -0.06
CA ILE A 157 -10.57 -6.65 -0.52
C ILE A 157 -11.62 -7.76 -0.62
N GLU A 158 -11.23 -8.98 -1.00
CA GLU A 158 -12.15 -10.13 -1.03
C GLU A 158 -12.71 -10.48 0.36
N ARG A 159 -11.90 -10.31 1.42
CA ARG A 159 -12.27 -10.54 2.82
C ARG A 159 -12.96 -9.36 3.50
N MET A 160 -13.06 -8.21 2.82
CA MET A 160 -13.74 -7.06 3.39
C MET A 160 -15.26 -7.25 3.38
N MET A 161 -15.88 -6.91 4.50
CA MET A 161 -17.33 -6.88 4.62
C MET A 161 -17.85 -5.60 3.94
N LEU A 162 -18.17 -5.72 2.65
CA LEU A 162 -18.74 -4.64 1.85
C LEU A 162 -20.24 -4.81 1.71
N LEU A 163 -20.97 -3.70 1.67
CA LEU A 163 -22.40 -3.72 1.37
C LEU A 163 -22.62 -3.32 -0.09
N CYS A 164 -23.59 -3.95 -0.75
CA CYS A 164 -24.05 -3.52 -2.06
C CYS A 164 -24.48 -2.05 -1.99
N PRO A 165 -23.99 -1.15 -2.87
CA PRO A 165 -24.35 0.25 -2.84
C PRO A 165 -25.85 0.49 -3.08
N THR A 166 -26.51 -0.41 -3.81
CA THR A 166 -27.93 -0.30 -4.20
C THR A 166 -28.88 -0.80 -3.10
N CYS A 167 -28.71 -2.04 -2.63
CA CYS A 167 -29.66 -2.66 -1.70
C CYS A 167 -29.09 -2.90 -0.29
N ARG A 168 -27.82 -2.59 -0.07
CA ARG A 168 -27.09 -2.83 1.20
C ARG A 168 -26.98 -4.29 1.63
N TYR A 169 -27.20 -5.24 0.72
CA TYR A 169 -26.92 -6.65 0.98
C TYR A 169 -25.41 -6.86 1.22
N SER A 170 -25.07 -7.77 2.13
CA SER A 170 -23.67 -8.10 2.44
C SER A 170 -23.02 -8.83 1.26
N LEU A 171 -21.92 -8.28 0.74
CA LEU A 171 -21.07 -8.90 -0.28
C LEU A 171 -19.95 -9.73 0.36
N ASP A 172 -20.05 -10.04 1.65
CA ASP A 172 -19.11 -10.90 2.33
C ASP A 172 -19.05 -12.29 1.68
N GLY A 173 -17.85 -12.85 1.55
CA GLY A 173 -17.62 -14.12 0.88
C GLY A 173 -17.90 -14.15 -0.63
N MET A 174 -18.35 -13.04 -1.25
CA MET A 174 -18.52 -12.94 -2.70
C MET A 174 -17.20 -12.63 -3.43
N PRO A 175 -17.08 -13.02 -4.72
CA PRO A 175 -15.91 -12.68 -5.53
C PRO A 175 -15.71 -11.17 -5.66
N ARG A 176 -14.51 -10.74 -6.07
CA ARG A 176 -14.15 -9.34 -6.30
C ARG A 176 -15.14 -8.61 -7.23
N VAL A 177 -15.57 -9.27 -8.30
CA VAL A 177 -16.54 -8.75 -9.27
C VAL A 177 -17.67 -9.75 -9.42
N GLY A 178 -18.91 -9.27 -9.42
CA GLY A 178 -20.07 -10.14 -9.55
C GLY A 178 -21.38 -9.37 -9.65
N THR A 179 -22.48 -10.10 -9.45
CA THR A 179 -23.83 -9.53 -9.44
C THR A 179 -24.45 -9.75 -8.07
N CYS A 180 -25.05 -8.72 -7.51
CA CYS A 180 -25.72 -8.82 -6.22
C CYS A 180 -26.95 -9.74 -6.33
N PRO A 181 -27.11 -10.77 -5.47
CA PRO A 181 -28.21 -11.73 -5.55
C PRO A 181 -29.56 -11.12 -5.18
N GLU A 182 -29.59 -10.02 -4.43
CA GLU A 182 -30.83 -9.36 -3.99
C GLU A 182 -31.37 -8.36 -5.03
N CYS A 183 -30.49 -7.52 -5.61
CA CYS A 183 -30.93 -6.46 -6.53
C CYS A 183 -30.58 -6.71 -8.00
N GLY A 184 -29.74 -7.69 -8.30
CA GLY A 184 -29.30 -7.99 -9.67
C GLY A 184 -28.29 -6.99 -10.25
N GLU A 185 -27.82 -6.01 -9.46
CA GLU A 185 -26.86 -5.00 -9.92
C GLU A 185 -25.43 -5.55 -9.94
N GLY A 186 -24.64 -5.15 -10.93
CA GLY A 186 -23.21 -5.47 -10.99
C GLY A 186 -22.44 -4.73 -9.90
N PHE A 187 -21.46 -5.40 -9.29
CA PHE A 187 -20.57 -4.78 -8.31
C PHE A 187 -19.11 -5.11 -8.60
N ASP A 188 -18.24 -4.16 -8.25
CA ASP A 188 -16.79 -4.34 -8.16
C ASP A 188 -16.36 -3.88 -6.76
N LYS A 189 -15.86 -4.80 -5.94
CA LYS A 189 -15.43 -4.53 -4.57
C LYS A 189 -14.31 -3.49 -4.51
N VAL A 190 -13.41 -3.46 -5.50
CA VAL A 190 -12.33 -2.46 -5.57
C VAL A 190 -12.90 -1.09 -5.87
N ALA A 191 -13.84 -1.01 -6.81
CA ALA A 191 -14.51 0.26 -7.12
C ALA A 191 -15.26 0.80 -5.89
N ILE A 192 -15.95 -0.06 -5.15
CA ILE A 192 -16.65 0.30 -3.90
C ILE A 192 -15.64 0.83 -2.87
N VAL A 193 -14.57 0.10 -2.59
CA VAL A 193 -13.54 0.52 -1.62
C VAL A 193 -12.88 1.84 -2.03
N ARG A 194 -12.55 1.99 -3.32
CA ARG A 194 -11.94 3.21 -3.86
C ARG A 194 -12.86 4.43 -3.75
N ASP A 195 -14.15 4.27 -4.03
CA ASP A 195 -15.15 5.33 -3.89
C ASP A 195 -15.28 5.77 -2.42
N PHE A 196 -15.17 4.82 -1.48
CA PHE A 196 -15.20 5.12 -0.04
C PHE A 196 -13.91 5.73 0.52
N LEU A 197 -12.73 5.34 0.02
CA LEU A 197 -11.43 5.81 0.53
C LEU A 197 -10.87 7.03 -0.22
N GLY A 198 -11.36 7.30 -1.43
CA GLY A 198 -10.88 8.37 -2.32
C GLY A 198 -11.73 9.64 -2.33
N GLY A 199 -12.63 9.81 -1.36
CA GLY A 199 -13.47 11.01 -1.18
C GLY A 199 -12.83 12.07 -0.28
#